data_AF-A0A5B1QHT9-F1
#
_entry.id   AF-A0A5B1QHT9-F1
#
_cell.length_a   1.000
_cell.length_b   1.000
_cell.length_c   1.000
_cell.angle_alpha   90.00
_cell.angle_beta   90.00
_cell.angle_gamma   90.00
#
_symmetry.space_group_name_H-M   'P 1'
#
loop_
_entity.id
_entity.type
_entity.pdbx_description
1 polymer ?
#
loop_
_entity_poly.entity_id
_entity_poly.type
_entity_poly.pdbx_seq_one_letter_code
_entity_poly.pdbx_strand_id
1 'polypeptide(L)'
;MSLPDPTNTSHAFPPHPKTAFAHAADHEPEPDADHPLVRAANLTPRQRNAVLGAQVRFFIEASESVETDEETIRDILSALGEIVEDVELDDADADGDLGEPSGAVAYAEEGDEEDKDEEEVEINTNFRDEDVRIGAGWGKQEVRRMLYHLKHHGMSSFVKEYVSTRAIPIPELLCAFGLLLADELQTKKPNTLLYFLRVALYRELQLREKLPQYNTIDDAVNLIATSRRILILTGAGISVSCGIPDFRSRNGLYATLKDSGEYDLDDPQQMFDIEYFREHPNVFYSFAKNIYPSNFIPSPCHRFIKLVEDQGKLLRNYTQNIDTLETLAGVRTVLQCHGSFATASCVQCRTRVAGKEIEAEILRGEIPLCKICNAAKKSKPRRKSRGKRRNNDDDDDEEDEPPFPPGIMKPDITFFGEKLTDDFDYALAEDRQSVDLILVIGTSLKVSPVSDILTHMPHSVPQILINKTPVKHINPDIVLLGNADAIVEYLCAQLGWELPPHTPPSAGLQPPAYPVRKKRRSQEPASFTPQRVGNSHVWLFEGADGGKWVEDLETEQAAAALAALHVPSLSSSQSSLTSQSSSKSESRGKKKARVS
;
A
#
# COMPACT_ATOMS: atom_id res chain seq x y z
N MET A 1 -23.30 -54.77 -8.50
CA MET A 1 -24.54 -54.11 -8.94
C MET A 1 -24.20 -52.66 -9.19
N SER A 2 -24.18 -52.27 -10.46
CA SER A 2 -23.62 -51.03 -10.97
C SER A 2 -24.52 -49.84 -10.65
N LEU A 3 -23.92 -48.77 -10.13
CA LEU A 3 -24.53 -47.45 -9.94
C LEU A 3 -24.32 -46.62 -11.21
N PRO A 4 -25.28 -45.74 -11.60
CA PRO A 4 -25.16 -44.91 -12.79
C PRO A 4 -24.42 -43.59 -12.54
N ASP A 5 -23.83 -43.12 -13.63
CA ASP A 5 -22.99 -41.94 -13.86
C ASP A 5 -23.80 -40.61 -13.89
N PRO A 6 -23.34 -39.49 -13.31
CA PRO A 6 -23.97 -38.19 -13.50
C PRO A 6 -23.17 -37.32 -14.49
N THR A 7 -23.62 -37.31 -15.75
CA THR A 7 -23.19 -36.31 -16.73
C THR A 7 -24.20 -35.17 -16.83
N ASN A 8 -23.67 -33.95 -16.85
CA ASN A 8 -24.13 -32.82 -17.66
C ASN A 8 -25.41 -32.06 -17.22
N THR A 9 -25.24 -30.97 -16.47
CA THR A 9 -26.17 -29.82 -16.49
C THR A 9 -25.40 -28.55 -16.84
N SER A 10 -25.21 -28.32 -18.14
CA SER A 10 -24.86 -27.01 -18.68
C SER A 10 -26.12 -26.13 -18.70
N HIS A 11 -26.13 -25.07 -17.91
CA HIS A 11 -27.08 -23.97 -18.12
C HIS A 11 -26.56 -23.15 -19.30
N ALA A 12 -26.92 -23.58 -20.51
CA ALA A 12 -26.78 -22.78 -21.71
C ALA A 12 -27.77 -21.61 -21.65
N PHE A 13 -27.25 -20.38 -21.68
CA PHE A 13 -28.07 -19.19 -21.89
C PHE A 13 -28.60 -19.16 -23.33
N PRO A 14 -29.84 -18.71 -23.57
CA PRO A 14 -30.41 -18.68 -24.91
C PRO A 14 -29.72 -17.61 -25.77
N PRO A 15 -29.59 -17.83 -27.09
CA PRO A 15 -29.06 -16.80 -27.98
C PRO A 15 -30.05 -15.64 -28.10
N HIS A 16 -29.54 -14.41 -28.08
CA HIS A 16 -30.33 -13.20 -28.28
C HIS A 16 -31.10 -13.26 -29.61
N PRO A 17 -32.38 -12.83 -29.65
CA PRO A 17 -33.09 -12.69 -30.92
C PRO A 17 -32.52 -11.50 -31.69
N LYS A 18 -32.10 -11.74 -32.94
CA LYS A 18 -31.89 -10.68 -33.93
C LYS A 18 -33.25 -10.07 -34.27
N THR A 19 -33.61 -8.97 -33.62
CA THR A 19 -34.76 -8.15 -34.05
C THR A 19 -34.31 -7.24 -35.19
N ALA A 20 -34.74 -7.57 -36.39
CA ALA A 20 -34.83 -6.63 -37.50
C ALA A 20 -35.89 -5.58 -37.15
N PHE A 21 -35.48 -4.33 -36.93
CA PHE A 21 -36.38 -3.19 -36.90
C PHE A 21 -36.35 -2.50 -38.25
N ALA A 22 -37.45 -2.64 -38.99
CA ALA A 22 -37.78 -1.81 -40.14
C ALA A 22 -38.42 -0.52 -39.63
N HIS A 23 -37.93 0.62 -40.13
CA HIS A 23 -38.52 1.96 -40.19
C HIS A 23 -39.58 2.34 -39.14
N ALA A 24 -39.13 3.06 -38.11
CA ALA A 24 -39.87 4.18 -37.52
C ALA A 24 -38.87 5.34 -37.34
N ALA A 25 -39.11 6.46 -38.01
CA ALA A 25 -38.34 7.67 -37.83
C ALA A 25 -38.80 8.34 -36.53
N ASP A 26 -38.17 7.96 -35.42
CA ASP A 26 -38.28 8.67 -34.16
C ASP A 26 -37.04 9.58 -34.02
N HIS A 27 -37.29 10.84 -33.66
CA HIS A 27 -36.25 11.82 -33.34
C HIS A 27 -35.33 11.23 -32.25
N GLU A 28 -34.11 10.87 -32.62
CA GLU A 28 -33.02 10.78 -31.64
C GLU A 28 -32.83 12.19 -31.05
N PRO A 29 -32.87 12.37 -29.72
CA PRO A 29 -32.50 13.64 -29.12
C PRO A 29 -31.04 13.91 -29.50
N GLU A 30 -30.76 15.11 -30.02
CA GLU A 30 -29.37 15.49 -30.31
C GLU A 30 -28.52 15.30 -29.04
N PRO A 31 -27.29 14.74 -29.17
CA PRO A 31 -26.45 14.49 -28.03
C PRO A 31 -26.17 15.82 -27.33
N ASP A 32 -26.38 15.84 -26.01
CA ASP A 32 -26.08 16.99 -25.16
C ASP A 32 -24.68 17.50 -25.48
N ALA A 33 -24.53 18.79 -25.79
CA ALA A 33 -23.23 19.38 -26.14
C ALA A 33 -22.20 19.22 -25.01
N ASP A 34 -22.68 18.98 -23.79
CA ASP A 34 -21.90 18.77 -22.59
C ASP A 34 -21.49 17.30 -22.35
N HIS A 35 -21.87 16.40 -23.26
CA HIS A 35 -21.55 14.99 -23.16
C HIS A 35 -20.04 14.73 -23.39
N PRO A 36 -19.33 13.93 -22.56
CA PRO A 36 -17.87 13.85 -22.60
C PRO A 36 -17.28 13.29 -23.88
N LEU A 37 -17.97 12.39 -24.59
CA LEU A 37 -17.53 11.97 -25.93
C LEU A 37 -17.64 13.11 -26.96
N VAL A 38 -18.63 13.99 -26.81
CA VAL A 38 -18.83 15.17 -27.67
C VAL A 38 -17.82 16.27 -27.29
N ARG A 39 -17.60 16.51 -26.00
CA ARG A 39 -16.55 17.41 -25.50
C ARG A 39 -15.16 16.95 -25.96
N ALA A 40 -14.84 15.66 -25.85
CA ALA A 40 -13.59 15.08 -26.33
C ALA A 40 -13.39 15.30 -27.84
N ALA A 41 -14.43 15.09 -28.65
CA ALA A 41 -14.40 15.34 -30.09
C ALA A 41 -14.21 16.84 -30.45
N ASN A 42 -14.66 17.74 -29.57
CA ASN A 42 -14.58 19.19 -29.75
C ASN A 42 -13.31 19.85 -29.17
N LEU A 43 -12.38 19.07 -28.57
CA LEU A 43 -11.14 19.61 -28.02
C LEU A 43 -10.25 20.21 -29.13
N THR A 44 -9.62 21.35 -28.83
CA THR A 44 -8.57 21.94 -29.66
C THR A 44 -7.32 21.05 -29.68
N PRO A 45 -6.43 21.17 -30.68
CA PRO A 45 -5.17 20.41 -30.71
C PRO A 45 -4.32 20.59 -29.43
N ARG A 46 -4.20 21.83 -28.92
CA ARG A 46 -3.47 22.12 -27.66
C ARG A 46 -4.09 21.38 -26.47
N GLN A 47 -5.42 21.36 -26.35
CA GLN A 47 -6.12 20.64 -25.28
C GLN A 47 -5.97 19.11 -25.42
N ARG A 48 -6.02 18.56 -26.64
CA ARG A 48 -5.79 17.12 -26.86
C ARG A 48 -4.38 16.71 -26.45
N ASN A 49 -3.37 17.50 -26.83
CA ASN A 49 -1.98 17.24 -26.43
C ASN A 49 -1.80 17.32 -24.91
N ALA A 50 -2.47 18.27 -24.24
CA ALA A 50 -2.44 18.37 -22.78
C ALA A 50 -3.08 17.16 -22.10
N VAL A 51 -4.23 16.68 -22.59
CA VAL A 51 -4.89 15.46 -22.11
C VAL A 51 -4.03 14.22 -22.33
N LEU A 52 -3.45 14.07 -23.53
CA LEU A 52 -2.55 12.97 -23.87
C LEU A 52 -1.33 12.96 -22.94
N GLY A 53 -0.67 14.11 -22.76
CA GLY A 53 0.47 14.26 -21.86
C GLY A 53 0.13 13.92 -20.40
N ALA A 54 -1.04 14.34 -19.92
CA ALA A 54 -1.52 13.99 -18.58
C ALA A 54 -1.79 12.48 -18.44
N GLN A 55 -2.39 11.83 -19.45
CA GLN A 55 -2.66 10.40 -19.42
C GLN A 55 -1.37 9.56 -19.50
N VAL A 56 -0.40 9.97 -20.33
CA VAL A 56 0.92 9.32 -20.39
C VAL A 56 1.59 9.38 -19.03
N ARG A 57 1.69 10.58 -18.42
CA ARG A 57 2.26 10.72 -17.07
C ARG A 57 1.56 9.84 -16.04
N PHE A 58 0.22 9.88 -16.03
CA PHE A 58 -0.59 9.06 -15.14
C PHE A 58 -0.28 7.55 -15.25
N PHE A 59 -0.16 7.02 -16.47
CA PHE A 59 0.14 5.60 -16.67
C PHE A 59 1.61 5.24 -16.38
N ILE A 60 2.55 6.16 -16.57
CA ILE A 60 3.95 5.93 -16.18
C ILE A 60 4.11 5.95 -14.66
N GLU A 61 3.52 6.93 -13.96
CA GLU A 61 3.51 7.01 -12.50
C GLU A 61 2.86 5.75 -11.88
N ALA A 62 1.82 5.20 -12.50
CA ALA A 62 1.17 3.97 -12.04
C ALA A 62 2.07 2.71 -12.06
N SER A 63 3.21 2.74 -12.76
CA SER A 63 4.16 1.61 -12.83
C SER A 63 4.85 1.31 -11.50
N GLU A 64 4.84 2.27 -10.57
CA GLU A 64 5.34 2.06 -9.21
C GLU A 64 4.46 1.09 -8.41
N SER A 65 3.17 1.00 -8.75
CA SER A 65 2.18 0.19 -8.02
C SER A 65 1.64 -0.99 -8.83
N VAL A 66 1.72 -0.92 -10.16
CA VAL A 66 1.21 -1.96 -11.06
C VAL A 66 2.34 -2.46 -11.93
N GLU A 67 2.67 -3.74 -11.79
CA GLU A 67 3.75 -4.37 -12.55
C GLU A 67 3.58 -4.17 -14.06
N THR A 68 4.67 -3.72 -14.69
CA THR A 68 4.80 -3.53 -16.12
C THR A 68 6.24 -3.81 -16.56
N ASP A 69 6.41 -4.12 -17.84
CA ASP A 69 7.72 -4.31 -18.47
C ASP A 69 8.19 -3.05 -19.22
N GLU A 70 9.50 -2.99 -19.50
CA GLU A 70 10.12 -1.87 -20.23
C GLU A 70 9.58 -1.67 -21.65
N GLU A 71 9.12 -2.74 -22.32
CA GLU A 71 8.55 -2.65 -23.66
C GLU A 71 7.22 -1.90 -23.62
N THR A 72 6.38 -2.21 -22.63
CA THR A 72 5.13 -1.52 -22.35
C THR A 72 5.38 -0.02 -22.07
N ILE A 73 6.37 0.32 -21.23
CA ILE A 73 6.73 1.73 -20.96
C ILE A 73 7.13 2.47 -22.24
N ARG A 74 7.98 1.84 -23.06
CA ARG A 74 8.42 2.42 -24.34
C ARG A 74 7.24 2.62 -25.32
N ASP A 75 6.30 1.68 -25.34
CA ASP A 75 5.09 1.77 -26.17
C ASP A 75 4.18 2.93 -25.73
N ILE A 76 4.05 3.16 -24.42
CA ILE A 76 3.32 4.32 -23.87
C ILE A 76 3.99 5.63 -24.30
N LEU A 77 5.30 5.77 -24.07
CA LEU A 77 6.04 7.00 -24.38
C LEU A 77 6.02 7.33 -25.88
N SER A 78 5.98 6.32 -26.75
CA SER A 78 5.85 6.55 -28.20
C SER A 78 4.55 7.26 -28.61
N ALA A 79 3.54 7.33 -27.73
CA ALA A 79 2.32 8.11 -27.97
C ALA A 79 2.61 9.62 -28.08
N LEU A 80 3.68 10.10 -27.45
CA LEU A 80 4.04 11.51 -27.46
C LEU A 80 4.72 11.97 -28.77
N GLY A 81 5.11 11.07 -29.68
CA GLY A 81 5.66 11.44 -31.01
C GLY A 81 6.65 12.61 -31.03
N GLU A 82 6.66 13.38 -32.13
CA GLU A 82 7.33 14.69 -32.28
C GLU A 82 6.50 15.82 -31.63
N ILE A 83 5.98 15.67 -30.41
CA ILE A 83 5.43 16.81 -29.63
C ILE A 83 6.56 17.77 -29.18
N VAL A 84 7.79 17.57 -29.66
CA VAL A 84 8.99 18.37 -29.36
C VAL A 84 9.28 19.47 -30.40
N GLU A 85 8.51 19.61 -31.50
CA GLU A 85 8.84 20.61 -32.54
C GLU A 85 8.17 22.00 -32.41
N ASP A 86 7.30 22.27 -31.42
CA ASP A 86 6.67 23.60 -31.24
C ASP A 86 7.19 24.41 -30.03
N VAL A 87 8.37 24.07 -29.51
CA VAL A 87 9.14 25.00 -28.67
C VAL A 87 10.27 25.52 -29.53
N GLU A 88 10.11 26.74 -30.08
CA GLU A 88 11.21 27.47 -30.71
C GLU A 88 12.36 27.58 -29.69
N LEU A 89 13.36 26.72 -29.81
CA LEU A 89 14.68 26.97 -29.28
C LEU A 89 15.30 28.00 -30.21
N ASP A 90 15.35 29.26 -29.75
CA ASP A 90 16.12 30.31 -30.40
C ASP A 90 17.55 29.80 -30.65
N ASP A 91 17.87 29.59 -31.93
CA ASP A 91 19.21 29.33 -32.42
C ASP A 91 20.11 30.52 -32.06
N ALA A 92 21.01 30.32 -31.10
CA ALA A 92 22.18 31.17 -30.92
C ALA A 92 23.45 30.32 -30.77
N ASP A 93 24.15 30.22 -31.89
CA ASP A 93 25.59 30.05 -32.07
C ASP A 93 26.26 28.72 -31.69
N ALA A 94 26.58 28.00 -32.75
CA ALA A 94 27.61 26.97 -32.82
C ALA A 94 28.98 27.51 -32.37
N ASP A 95 29.62 26.80 -31.44
CA ASP A 95 30.99 26.29 -31.61
C ASP A 95 31.42 25.41 -30.41
N GLY A 96 31.77 24.15 -30.70
CA GLY A 96 32.87 23.47 -30.01
C GLY A 96 32.58 22.49 -28.86
N ASP A 97 32.65 21.21 -29.22
CA ASP A 97 33.20 20.07 -28.47
C ASP A 97 32.25 19.14 -27.68
N LEU A 98 32.48 17.85 -27.89
CA LEU A 98 31.63 16.71 -27.52
C LEU A 98 31.90 16.29 -26.07
N GLY A 99 30.86 16.31 -25.22
CA GLY A 99 30.85 15.74 -23.88
C GLY A 99 29.49 15.13 -23.54
N GLU A 100 29.50 13.94 -22.95
CA GLU A 100 28.37 13.07 -22.60
C GLU A 100 27.31 13.69 -21.67
N PRO A 101 26.05 13.20 -21.65
CA PRO A 101 24.95 13.86 -20.95
C PRO A 101 24.93 13.50 -19.46
N SER A 102 25.07 14.50 -18.58
CA SER A 102 24.72 14.40 -17.17
C SER A 102 23.27 14.85 -16.96
N GLY A 103 22.45 13.95 -16.40
CA GLY A 103 21.08 14.22 -16.02
C GLY A 103 21.02 15.06 -14.75
N ALA A 104 20.56 16.30 -14.87
CA ALA A 104 20.14 17.13 -13.75
C ALA A 104 18.90 17.91 -14.19
N VAL A 105 17.73 17.55 -13.64
CA VAL A 105 16.49 18.31 -13.84
C VAL A 105 16.46 19.39 -12.75
N ALA A 106 16.65 20.64 -13.16
CA ALA A 106 16.67 21.79 -12.28
C ALA A 106 15.26 22.27 -11.92
N TYR A 107 15.08 22.62 -10.65
CA TYR A 107 13.90 23.28 -10.10
C TYR A 107 13.80 24.71 -10.66
N ALA A 108 12.65 25.08 -11.21
CA ALA A 108 12.38 26.45 -11.62
C ALA A 108 11.73 27.23 -10.46
N GLU A 109 12.40 28.29 -10.02
CA GLU A 109 11.91 29.30 -9.08
C GLU A 109 10.87 30.21 -9.74
N GLU A 110 9.94 30.70 -8.92
CA GLU A 110 8.89 31.68 -9.24
C GLU A 110 9.51 33.02 -9.68
N GLY A 111 9.03 33.54 -10.82
CA GLY A 111 9.29 34.91 -11.27
C GLY A 111 8.02 35.50 -11.89
N ASP A 112 7.50 36.55 -11.26
CA ASP A 112 6.34 37.35 -11.67
C ASP A 112 6.54 37.96 -13.08
N GLU A 113 5.56 37.78 -13.98
CA GLU A 113 5.22 38.78 -15.00
C GLU A 113 3.75 38.62 -15.45
N GLU A 114 3.04 39.75 -15.49
CA GLU A 114 1.59 39.90 -15.51
C GLU A 114 0.91 39.69 -16.90
N ASP A 115 -0.24 39.01 -16.84
CA ASP A 115 -1.45 39.14 -17.67
C ASP A 115 -1.40 38.97 -19.21
N LYS A 116 -1.74 37.74 -19.65
CA LYS A 116 -2.78 37.53 -20.68
C LYS A 116 -3.55 36.24 -20.37
N ASP A 117 -4.79 36.38 -19.90
CA ASP A 117 -5.88 35.40 -19.84
C ASP A 117 -5.54 33.98 -20.38
N GLU A 118 -4.75 33.21 -19.64
CA GLU A 118 -4.69 31.76 -19.82
C GLU A 118 -5.80 31.18 -18.94
N GLU A 119 -6.94 30.85 -19.57
CA GLU A 119 -7.85 29.88 -18.97
C GLU A 119 -7.04 28.59 -18.77
N GLU A 120 -6.48 28.40 -17.57
CA GLU A 120 -6.09 27.08 -17.10
C GLU A 120 -7.31 26.20 -17.23
N VAL A 121 -7.35 25.40 -18.29
CA VAL A 121 -8.30 24.31 -18.40
C VAL A 121 -7.93 23.37 -17.26
N GLU A 122 -8.70 23.41 -16.17
CA GLU A 122 -8.71 22.34 -15.17
C GLU A 122 -9.06 21.05 -15.94
N ILE A 123 -8.03 20.35 -16.41
CA ILE A 123 -8.20 19.02 -16.99
C ILE A 123 -8.58 18.16 -15.81
N ASN A 124 -9.89 17.97 -15.67
CA ASN A 124 -10.49 17.12 -14.66
C ASN A 124 -10.00 15.69 -14.89
N THR A 125 -8.86 15.33 -14.31
CA THR A 125 -8.32 13.97 -14.26
C THR A 125 -9.11 13.10 -13.28
N ASN A 126 -10.32 13.51 -12.89
CA ASN A 126 -11.16 12.76 -11.97
C ASN A 126 -11.83 11.62 -12.74
N PHE A 127 -11.11 10.51 -12.81
CA PHE A 127 -11.40 9.27 -13.55
C PHE A 127 -12.60 8.46 -13.00
N ARG A 128 -13.64 9.14 -12.53
CA ARG A 128 -14.94 8.59 -12.13
C ARG A 128 -16.07 9.38 -12.80
N ASP A 129 -15.79 9.85 -14.01
CA ASP A 129 -16.74 10.63 -14.78
C ASP A 129 -17.94 9.75 -15.16
N GLU A 130 -19.07 10.02 -14.51
CA GLU A 130 -20.31 9.27 -14.72
C GLU A 130 -20.84 9.51 -16.14
N ASP A 131 -20.54 10.67 -16.71
CA ASP A 131 -20.94 11.05 -18.06
C ASP A 131 -20.12 10.25 -19.10
N VAL A 132 -18.85 9.90 -18.82
CA VAL A 132 -18.04 9.03 -19.69
C VAL A 132 -18.66 7.64 -19.79
N ARG A 133 -19.13 7.10 -18.66
CA ARG A 133 -19.76 5.78 -18.59
C ARG A 133 -21.06 5.73 -19.39
N ILE A 134 -21.89 6.75 -19.20
CA ILE A 134 -23.16 6.92 -19.91
C ILE A 134 -22.90 7.07 -21.41
N GLY A 135 -21.88 7.83 -21.78
CA GLY A 135 -21.55 8.08 -23.18
C GLY A 135 -21.03 6.87 -23.95
N ALA A 136 -20.30 5.98 -23.29
CA ALA A 136 -19.92 4.71 -23.87
C ALA A 136 -21.06 3.66 -23.89
N GLY A 137 -22.28 4.04 -23.48
CA GLY A 137 -23.44 3.16 -23.49
C GLY A 137 -23.52 2.16 -22.34
N TRP A 138 -22.67 2.28 -21.31
CA TRP A 138 -22.68 1.38 -20.16
C TRP A 138 -23.84 1.72 -19.21
N GLY A 139 -24.75 0.76 -19.02
CA GLY A 139 -25.81 0.89 -18.02
C GLY A 139 -25.26 0.85 -16.58
N LYS A 140 -25.83 1.66 -15.67
CA LYS A 140 -25.42 1.68 -14.25
C LYS A 140 -25.40 0.30 -13.59
N GLN A 141 -26.36 -0.56 -13.93
CA GLN A 141 -26.45 -1.91 -13.38
C GLN A 141 -25.34 -2.84 -13.91
N GLU A 142 -24.87 -2.61 -15.12
CA GLU A 142 -23.79 -3.39 -15.72
C GLU A 142 -22.45 -3.05 -15.10
N VAL A 143 -22.13 -1.75 -14.98
CA VAL A 143 -20.93 -1.28 -14.26
C VAL A 143 -20.93 -1.79 -12.82
N ARG A 144 -22.08 -1.78 -12.13
CA ARG A 144 -22.21 -2.38 -10.79
C ARG A 144 -21.87 -3.87 -10.76
N ARG A 145 -22.28 -4.65 -11.75
CA ARG A 145 -21.92 -6.08 -11.85
C ARG A 145 -20.43 -6.27 -12.12
N MET A 146 -19.83 -5.44 -12.97
CA MET A 146 -18.38 -5.44 -13.23
C MET A 146 -17.59 -5.15 -11.96
N LEU A 147 -17.95 -4.09 -11.24
CA LEU A 147 -17.33 -3.71 -9.97
C LEU A 147 -17.53 -4.80 -8.90
N TYR A 148 -18.72 -5.38 -8.81
CA TYR A 148 -18.98 -6.50 -7.91
C TYR A 148 -18.06 -7.68 -8.23
N HIS A 149 -17.95 -8.06 -9.50
CA HIS A 149 -17.09 -9.17 -9.96
C HIS A 149 -15.63 -8.89 -9.63
N LEU A 150 -15.14 -7.68 -9.92
CA LEU A 150 -13.77 -7.25 -9.60
C LEU A 150 -13.50 -7.35 -8.09
N LYS A 151 -14.37 -6.75 -7.27
CA LYS A 151 -14.19 -6.66 -5.82
C LYS A 151 -14.33 -8.01 -5.10
N HIS A 152 -15.06 -8.97 -5.67
CA HIS A 152 -15.22 -10.32 -5.10
C HIS A 152 -14.21 -11.33 -5.65
N HIS A 153 -14.00 -11.36 -6.97
CA HIS A 153 -13.23 -12.40 -7.65
C HIS A 153 -11.83 -11.94 -8.09
N GLY A 154 -11.54 -10.64 -8.04
CA GLY A 154 -10.23 -10.07 -8.32
C GLY A 154 -9.92 -9.81 -9.80
N MET A 155 -8.79 -9.16 -10.04
CA MET A 155 -8.36 -8.70 -11.37
C MET A 155 -8.19 -9.85 -12.36
N SER A 156 -7.55 -10.95 -11.96
CA SER A 156 -7.31 -12.09 -12.86
C SER A 156 -8.61 -12.74 -13.33
N SER A 157 -9.60 -12.85 -12.43
CA SER A 157 -10.93 -13.33 -12.79
C SER A 157 -11.66 -12.32 -13.69
N PHE A 158 -11.52 -11.03 -13.42
CA PHE A 158 -12.10 -9.97 -14.25
C PHE A 158 -11.55 -10.02 -15.68
N VAL A 159 -10.23 -10.03 -15.86
CA VAL A 159 -9.59 -10.10 -17.17
C VAL A 159 -10.02 -11.36 -17.91
N LYS A 160 -10.02 -12.52 -17.24
CA LYS A 160 -10.49 -13.77 -17.84
C LYS A 160 -11.94 -13.71 -18.32
N GLU A 161 -12.84 -13.14 -17.51
CA GLU A 161 -14.27 -13.05 -17.84
C GLU A 161 -14.53 -12.02 -18.95
N TYR A 162 -14.11 -10.78 -18.75
CA TYR A 162 -14.51 -9.66 -19.61
C TYR A 162 -13.62 -9.48 -20.84
N VAL A 163 -12.31 -9.72 -20.71
CA VAL A 163 -11.37 -9.60 -21.83
C VAL A 163 -11.27 -10.92 -22.60
N SER A 164 -11.03 -12.05 -21.93
CA SER A 164 -10.78 -13.32 -22.64
C SER A 164 -12.06 -14.04 -23.06
N THR A 165 -13.05 -14.15 -22.17
CA THR A 165 -14.26 -14.97 -22.43
C THR A 165 -15.30 -14.19 -23.22
N ARG A 166 -15.56 -12.93 -22.84
CA ARG A 166 -16.52 -12.05 -23.54
C ARG A 166 -15.91 -11.28 -24.71
N ALA A 167 -14.58 -11.23 -24.80
CA ALA A 167 -13.87 -10.50 -25.87
C ALA A 167 -14.26 -9.01 -25.98
N ILE A 168 -14.54 -8.35 -24.85
CA ILE A 168 -14.86 -6.92 -24.84
C ILE A 168 -13.57 -6.14 -25.09
N PRO A 169 -13.55 -5.18 -26.05
CA PRO A 169 -12.38 -4.32 -26.29
C PRO A 169 -11.97 -3.56 -25.02
N ILE A 170 -10.67 -3.53 -24.76
CA ILE A 170 -10.13 -2.90 -23.54
C ILE A 170 -10.46 -1.40 -23.44
N PRO A 171 -10.37 -0.58 -24.51
CA PRO A 171 -10.80 0.81 -24.46
C PRO A 171 -12.27 1.00 -24.02
N GLU A 172 -13.16 0.10 -24.43
CA GLU A 172 -14.57 0.12 -24.00
C GLU A 172 -14.70 -0.21 -22.51
N LEU A 173 -13.94 -1.19 -22.01
CA LEU A 173 -13.90 -1.51 -20.58
C LEU A 173 -13.37 -0.35 -19.75
N LEU A 174 -12.34 0.36 -20.22
CA LEU A 174 -11.81 1.55 -19.55
C LEU A 174 -12.88 2.64 -19.41
N CYS A 175 -13.71 2.83 -20.44
CA CYS A 175 -14.85 3.75 -20.35
C CYS A 175 -15.85 3.35 -19.26
N ALA A 176 -16.07 2.05 -19.02
CA ALA A 176 -16.92 1.56 -17.92
C ALA A 176 -16.40 2.00 -16.53
N PHE A 177 -15.09 2.23 -16.42
CA PHE A 177 -14.46 2.75 -15.20
C PHE A 177 -14.39 4.28 -15.16
N GLY A 178 -14.79 4.98 -16.22
CA GLY A 178 -14.68 6.45 -16.31
C GLY A 178 -13.34 6.92 -16.88
N LEU A 179 -12.64 6.05 -17.62
CA LEU A 179 -11.37 6.33 -18.29
C LEU A 179 -11.57 6.33 -19.80
N LEU A 180 -11.70 7.53 -20.39
CA LEU A 180 -11.67 7.72 -21.83
C LEU A 180 -10.23 7.97 -22.28
N LEU A 181 -9.63 7.04 -23.02
CA LEU A 181 -8.25 7.19 -23.52
C LEU A 181 -8.18 8.19 -24.67
N ALA A 182 -7.08 8.96 -24.75
CA ALA A 182 -6.71 9.69 -25.95
C ALA A 182 -6.53 8.72 -27.15
N ASP A 183 -6.81 9.20 -28.36
CA ASP A 183 -6.86 8.36 -29.56
C ASP A 183 -5.53 7.63 -29.81
N GLU A 184 -4.40 8.28 -29.54
CA GLU A 184 -3.04 7.74 -29.66
C GLU A 184 -2.77 6.57 -28.70
N LEU A 185 -3.45 6.56 -27.55
CA LEU A 185 -3.35 5.50 -26.54
C LEU A 185 -4.29 4.33 -26.82
N GLN A 186 -5.42 4.56 -27.51
CA GLN A 186 -6.39 3.53 -27.84
C GLN A 186 -5.84 2.48 -28.82
N THR A 187 -4.89 2.85 -29.68
CA THR A 187 -4.31 1.97 -30.70
C THR A 187 -3.00 1.28 -30.28
N LYS A 188 -2.64 1.33 -29.00
CA LYS A 188 -1.43 0.71 -28.46
C LYS A 188 -1.49 -0.81 -28.49
N LYS A 189 -0.33 -1.45 -28.26
CA LYS A 189 -0.22 -2.91 -28.26
C LYS A 189 -1.18 -3.53 -27.24
N PRO A 190 -1.67 -4.76 -27.46
CA PRO A 190 -2.58 -5.42 -26.52
C PRO A 190 -2.06 -5.51 -25.08
N ASN A 191 -0.75 -5.69 -24.88
CA ASN A 191 -0.13 -5.72 -23.55
C ASN A 191 -0.22 -4.34 -22.86
N THR A 192 0.04 -3.27 -23.60
CA THR A 192 -0.09 -1.88 -23.12
C THR A 192 -1.52 -1.53 -22.76
N LEU A 193 -2.49 -1.92 -23.59
CA LEU A 193 -3.91 -1.75 -23.26
C LEU A 193 -4.29 -2.55 -22.02
N LEU A 194 -3.79 -3.80 -21.90
CA LEU A 194 -4.03 -4.62 -20.71
C LEU A 194 -3.41 -3.99 -19.45
N TYR A 195 -2.24 -3.37 -19.56
CA TYR A 195 -1.65 -2.59 -18.48
C TYR A 195 -2.55 -1.42 -18.07
N PHE A 196 -3.06 -0.61 -19.02
CA PHE A 196 -4.02 0.47 -18.71
C PHE A 196 -5.25 -0.05 -17.98
N LEU A 197 -5.80 -1.19 -18.41
CA LEU A 197 -6.90 -1.84 -17.71
C LEU A 197 -6.50 -2.27 -16.30
N ARG A 198 -5.33 -2.88 -16.10
CA ARG A 198 -4.84 -3.26 -14.77
C ARG A 198 -4.71 -2.05 -13.85
N VAL A 199 -4.23 -0.92 -14.34
CA VAL A 199 -4.18 0.35 -13.59
C VAL A 199 -5.58 0.79 -13.17
N ALA A 200 -6.56 0.78 -14.08
CA ALA A 200 -7.94 1.12 -13.77
C ALA A 200 -8.56 0.21 -12.69
N LEU A 201 -8.39 -1.11 -12.85
CA LEU A 201 -8.92 -2.11 -11.92
C LEU A 201 -8.26 -2.02 -10.55
N TYR A 202 -6.94 -1.79 -10.50
CA TYR A 202 -6.18 -1.62 -9.26
C TYR A 202 -6.73 -0.44 -8.44
N ARG A 203 -6.99 0.70 -9.09
CA ARG A 203 -7.57 1.88 -8.43
C ARG A 203 -8.95 1.60 -7.81
N GLU A 204 -9.81 0.86 -8.51
CA GLU A 204 -11.13 0.49 -7.96
C GLU A 204 -11.05 -0.50 -6.79
N LEU A 205 -10.03 -1.36 -6.77
CA LEU A 205 -9.79 -2.27 -5.64
C LEU A 205 -9.23 -1.55 -4.40
N GLN A 206 -8.45 -0.48 -4.58
CA GLN A 206 -8.02 0.39 -3.47
C GLN A 206 -9.22 1.06 -2.78
N LEU A 207 -10.34 1.25 -3.50
CA LEU A 207 -11.58 1.83 -2.97
C LEU A 207 -12.46 0.78 -2.30
N ARG A 208 -11.96 0.15 -1.24
CA ARG A 208 -12.76 -0.74 -0.39
C ARG A 208 -13.76 0.06 0.44
N GLU A 209 -15.01 -0.37 0.39
CA GLU A 209 -16.06 0.13 1.26
C GLU A 209 -16.10 -0.69 2.54
N LYS A 210 -16.24 -0.01 3.68
CA LYS A 210 -16.42 -0.64 4.98
C LYS A 210 -17.70 -1.46 5.01
N LEU A 211 -17.65 -2.64 5.61
CA LEU A 211 -18.82 -3.45 5.91
C LEU A 211 -19.62 -2.77 7.05
N PRO A 212 -20.87 -2.31 6.79
CA PRO A 212 -21.62 -1.51 7.76
C PRO A 212 -22.04 -2.30 9.01
N GLN A 213 -22.10 -3.63 8.94
CA GLN A 213 -22.54 -4.48 10.03
C GLN A 213 -21.52 -4.67 11.17
N TYR A 214 -20.24 -4.35 10.97
CA TYR A 214 -19.19 -4.55 11.97
C TYR A 214 -18.62 -3.22 12.44
N ASN A 215 -18.69 -2.90 13.73
CA ASN A 215 -18.23 -1.60 14.26
C ASN A 215 -17.68 -1.65 15.70
N THR A 216 -17.96 -2.72 16.44
CA THR A 216 -17.72 -2.79 17.89
C THR A 216 -16.61 -3.76 18.23
N ILE A 217 -16.08 -3.66 19.45
CA ILE A 217 -15.14 -4.67 19.96
C ILE A 217 -15.81 -6.03 20.09
N ASP A 218 -17.10 -6.08 20.42
CA ASP A 218 -17.86 -7.34 20.46
C ASP A 218 -17.95 -7.98 19.07
N ASP A 219 -18.10 -7.18 18.00
CA ASP A 219 -18.01 -7.67 16.63
C ASP A 219 -16.62 -8.26 16.34
N ALA A 220 -15.55 -7.59 16.77
CA ALA A 220 -14.18 -8.10 16.62
C ALA A 220 -13.98 -9.44 17.34
N VAL A 221 -14.44 -9.55 18.60
CA VAL A 221 -14.37 -10.78 19.40
C VAL A 221 -15.17 -11.89 18.72
N ASN A 222 -16.39 -11.62 18.28
CA ASN A 222 -17.24 -12.59 17.59
C ASN A 222 -16.64 -13.05 16.26
N LEU A 223 -16.07 -12.13 15.48
CA LEU A 223 -15.35 -12.46 14.25
C LEU A 223 -14.17 -13.39 14.53
N ILE A 224 -13.29 -13.05 15.48
CA ILE A 224 -12.15 -13.90 15.83
C ILE A 224 -12.61 -15.28 16.35
N ALA A 225 -13.68 -15.32 17.15
CA ALA A 225 -14.22 -16.56 17.70
C ALA A 225 -14.80 -17.48 16.61
N THR A 226 -15.48 -16.92 15.60
CA THR A 226 -16.23 -17.70 14.60
C THR A 226 -15.45 -18.00 13.32
N SER A 227 -14.49 -17.14 12.95
CA SER A 227 -13.62 -17.33 11.78
C SER A 227 -12.73 -18.56 11.91
N ARG A 228 -12.38 -19.15 10.76
CA ARG A 228 -11.58 -20.38 10.67
C ARG A 228 -10.33 -20.22 9.80
N ARG A 229 -10.27 -19.18 8.97
CA ARG A 229 -9.19 -18.93 8.02
C ARG A 229 -8.80 -17.46 8.12
N ILE A 230 -8.16 -17.15 9.25
CA ILE A 230 -7.73 -15.80 9.63
C ILE A 230 -6.37 -15.51 8.99
N LEU A 231 -6.30 -14.46 8.18
CA LEU A 231 -5.07 -13.93 7.63
C LEU A 231 -4.60 -12.77 8.52
N ILE A 232 -3.35 -12.83 9.00
CA ILE A 232 -2.78 -11.80 9.89
C ILE A 232 -1.62 -11.09 9.17
N LEU A 233 -1.74 -9.79 8.97
CA LEU A 233 -0.68 -8.91 8.47
C LEU A 233 0.05 -8.26 9.65
N THR A 234 1.37 -8.41 9.71
CA THR A 234 2.19 -7.86 10.80
C THR A 234 3.33 -7.00 10.28
N GLY A 235 3.69 -5.99 11.08
CA GLY A 235 4.91 -5.20 10.86
C GLY A 235 5.60 -4.84 12.17
N ALA A 236 6.54 -3.89 12.11
CA ALA A 236 7.49 -3.64 13.19
C ALA A 236 6.85 -3.30 14.55
N GLY A 237 5.60 -2.79 14.55
CA GLY A 237 4.86 -2.46 15.77
C GLY A 237 4.66 -3.63 16.73
N ILE A 238 4.63 -4.88 16.24
CA ILE A 238 4.51 -6.06 17.12
C ILE A 238 5.82 -6.41 17.84
N SER A 239 6.96 -5.86 17.39
CA SER A 239 8.30 -6.14 17.92
C SER A 239 8.85 -4.99 18.80
N VAL A 240 8.15 -3.86 18.89
CA VAL A 240 8.57 -2.71 19.71
C VAL A 240 8.73 -3.08 21.19
N SER A 241 7.81 -3.88 21.74
CA SER A 241 7.89 -4.34 23.13
C SER A 241 8.97 -5.40 23.36
N CYS A 242 9.51 -6.00 22.30
CA CYS A 242 10.65 -6.92 22.36
C CYS A 242 11.98 -6.16 22.53
N GLY A 243 12.01 -4.84 22.33
CA GLY A 243 13.21 -4.01 22.34
C GLY A 243 13.78 -3.70 20.96
N ILE A 244 13.08 -4.09 19.89
CA ILE A 244 13.44 -3.76 18.51
C ILE A 244 12.68 -2.47 18.14
N PRO A 245 13.36 -1.33 17.95
CA PRO A 245 12.67 -0.10 17.54
C PRO A 245 12.03 -0.29 16.17
N ASP A 246 10.90 0.37 15.93
CA ASP A 246 10.37 0.44 14.58
C ASP A 246 11.27 1.33 13.71
N PHE A 247 11.08 1.26 12.39
CA PHE A 247 11.90 2.05 11.47
C PHE A 247 11.52 3.54 11.47
N ARG A 248 10.22 3.82 11.56
CA ARG A 248 9.62 5.09 11.11
C ARG A 248 9.01 5.97 12.21
N SER A 249 8.97 5.53 13.48
CA SER A 249 8.47 6.41 14.54
C SER A 249 9.45 7.56 14.82
N ARG A 250 8.99 8.53 15.61
CA ARG A 250 9.82 9.68 16.04
C ARG A 250 11.12 9.25 16.74
N ASN A 251 11.13 8.08 17.37
CA ASN A 251 12.30 7.51 18.04
C ASN A 251 12.75 6.20 17.35
N GLY A 252 12.36 6.02 16.09
CA GLY A 252 12.67 4.84 15.30
C GLY A 252 14.11 4.84 14.78
N LEU A 253 14.46 3.79 14.05
CA LEU A 253 15.80 3.61 13.49
C LEU A 253 16.24 4.81 12.63
N TYR A 254 15.36 5.27 11.74
CA TYR A 254 15.68 6.32 10.77
C TYR A 254 15.96 7.67 11.45
N ALA A 255 15.22 8.00 12.51
CA ALA A 255 15.49 9.18 13.32
C ALA A 255 16.86 9.06 14.02
N THR A 256 17.15 7.89 14.60
CA THR A 256 18.40 7.65 15.33
C THR A 256 19.63 7.73 14.41
N LEU A 257 19.55 7.18 13.19
CA LEU A 257 20.62 7.23 12.20
C LEU A 257 20.89 8.67 11.75
N LYS A 258 19.83 9.42 11.43
CA LYS A 258 19.94 10.82 11.02
C LYS A 258 20.53 11.70 12.12
N ASP A 259 20.11 11.49 13.37
CA ASP A 259 20.62 12.24 14.53
C ASP A 259 22.08 11.89 14.87
N SER A 260 22.52 10.66 14.57
CA SER A 260 23.90 10.22 14.86
C SER A 260 24.95 10.89 13.97
N GLY A 261 24.58 11.30 12.75
CA GLY A 261 25.51 11.84 11.75
C GLY A 261 26.65 10.89 11.37
N GLU A 262 26.54 9.60 11.69
CA GLU A 262 27.62 8.61 11.48
C GLU A 262 27.74 8.18 10.01
N TYR A 263 26.66 8.34 9.23
CA TYR A 263 26.59 7.96 7.82
C TYR A 263 25.96 9.09 7.01
N ASP A 264 26.54 9.38 5.85
CA ASP A 264 26.00 10.34 4.88
C ASP A 264 24.90 9.67 4.05
N LEU A 265 23.74 9.48 4.68
CA LEU A 265 22.55 8.90 4.06
C LEU A 265 21.53 10.01 3.79
N ASP A 266 21.25 10.27 2.51
CA ASP A 266 20.19 11.20 2.10
C ASP A 266 18.80 10.66 2.48
N ASP A 267 18.61 9.34 2.33
CA ASP A 267 17.43 8.61 2.80
C ASP A 267 17.85 7.38 3.64
N PRO A 268 17.42 7.26 4.90
CA PRO A 268 17.64 6.08 5.73
C PRO A 268 17.20 4.73 5.11
N GLN A 269 16.33 4.75 4.09
CA GLN A 269 15.98 3.56 3.31
C GLN A 269 17.14 3.00 2.48
N GLN A 270 18.14 3.83 2.12
CA GLN A 270 19.34 3.42 1.36
C GLN A 270 20.15 2.31 2.06
N MET A 271 20.04 2.18 3.39
CA MET A 271 20.65 1.06 4.14
C MET A 271 20.17 -0.32 3.64
N PHE A 272 18.96 -0.38 3.09
CA PHE A 272 18.35 -1.57 2.52
C PHE A 272 18.29 -1.52 0.99
N ASP A 273 19.05 -0.64 0.33
CA ASP A 273 19.17 -0.62 -1.13
C ASP A 273 20.28 -1.57 -1.60
N ILE A 274 20.02 -2.37 -2.64
CA ILE A 274 20.96 -3.39 -3.09
C ILE A 274 22.21 -2.83 -3.75
N GLU A 275 22.11 -1.71 -4.48
CA GLU A 275 23.27 -1.08 -5.11
C GLU A 275 24.11 -0.37 -4.05
N TYR A 276 23.46 0.38 -3.15
CA TYR A 276 24.14 1.00 -2.02
C TYR A 276 24.84 -0.03 -1.12
N PHE A 277 24.23 -1.20 -0.90
CA PHE A 277 24.85 -2.29 -0.14
C PHE A 277 26.11 -2.85 -0.81
N ARG A 278 26.18 -2.88 -2.14
CA ARG A 278 27.36 -3.37 -2.87
C ARG A 278 28.55 -2.42 -2.69
N GLU A 279 28.28 -1.12 -2.61
CA GLU A 279 29.29 -0.08 -2.43
C GLU A 279 29.68 0.10 -0.95
N HIS A 280 28.69 0.07 -0.05
CA HIS A 280 28.85 0.39 1.38
C HIS A 280 28.21 -0.66 2.32
N PRO A 281 28.63 -1.94 2.26
CA PRO A 281 28.09 -3.03 3.08
C PRO A 281 28.25 -2.81 4.60
N ASN A 282 29.23 -2.02 5.02
CA ASN A 282 29.47 -1.69 6.42
C ASN A 282 28.28 -0.98 7.08
N VAL A 283 27.51 -0.19 6.32
CA VAL A 283 26.36 0.57 6.83
C VAL A 283 25.26 -0.38 7.31
N PHE A 284 24.94 -1.40 6.50
CA PHE A 284 23.99 -2.43 6.92
C PHE A 284 24.55 -3.25 8.10
N TYR A 285 25.82 -3.65 8.06
CA TYR A 285 26.40 -4.54 9.08
C TYR A 285 26.67 -3.87 10.43
N SER A 286 26.87 -2.54 10.46
CA SER A 286 26.93 -1.79 11.72
C SER A 286 25.60 -1.85 12.48
N PHE A 287 24.49 -1.94 11.73
CA PHE A 287 23.13 -2.05 12.25
C PHE A 287 22.67 -3.49 12.48
N ALA A 288 23.03 -4.45 11.61
CA ALA A 288 22.50 -5.81 11.59
C ALA A 288 22.59 -6.54 12.94
N LYS A 289 23.63 -6.26 13.75
CA LYS A 289 23.78 -6.81 15.11
C LYS A 289 22.63 -6.45 16.07
N ASN A 290 22.00 -5.29 15.86
CA ASN A 290 20.93 -4.77 16.72
C ASN A 290 19.57 -5.43 16.43
N ILE A 291 19.42 -6.06 15.27
CA ILE A 291 18.17 -6.71 14.83
C ILE A 291 18.33 -8.23 14.68
N TYR A 292 19.50 -8.77 15.05
CA TYR A 292 19.76 -10.20 14.94
C TYR A 292 18.87 -10.99 15.93
N PRO A 293 18.20 -12.08 15.50
CA PRO A 293 17.13 -12.73 16.26
C PRO A 293 17.49 -13.25 17.66
N SER A 294 18.74 -13.68 17.90
CA SER A 294 19.14 -14.43 19.10
C SER A 294 19.08 -13.64 20.42
N ASN A 295 18.77 -12.34 20.37
CA ASN A 295 18.75 -11.46 21.54
C ASN A 295 17.35 -11.09 22.05
N PHE A 296 16.27 -11.59 21.42
CA PHE A 296 14.93 -11.05 21.67
C PHE A 296 13.91 -12.12 22.09
N ILE A 297 12.92 -11.70 22.88
CA ILE A 297 11.82 -12.56 23.35
C ILE A 297 10.55 -12.14 22.60
N PRO A 298 9.79 -13.06 22.01
CA PRO A 298 8.56 -12.71 21.29
C PRO A 298 7.51 -12.04 22.19
N SER A 299 6.88 -10.99 21.67
CA SER A 299 5.83 -10.20 22.34
C SER A 299 4.52 -10.97 22.52
N PRO A 300 3.59 -10.48 23.38
CA PRO A 300 2.21 -10.95 23.42
C PRO A 300 1.55 -11.06 22.04
N CYS A 301 1.79 -10.12 21.12
CA CYS A 301 1.28 -10.21 19.75
C CYS A 301 1.77 -11.47 19.00
N HIS A 302 3.07 -11.80 19.09
CA HIS A 302 3.59 -13.03 18.47
C HIS A 302 2.95 -14.29 19.06
N ARG A 303 2.76 -14.30 20.39
CA ARG A 303 2.12 -15.42 21.10
C ARG A 303 0.63 -15.50 20.81
N PHE A 304 -0.04 -14.39 20.54
CA PHE A 304 -1.41 -14.36 20.05
C PHE A 304 -1.53 -15.00 18.66
N ILE A 305 -0.62 -14.69 17.74
CA ILE A 305 -0.58 -15.33 16.41
C ILE A 305 -0.39 -16.85 16.57
N LYS A 306 0.53 -17.26 17.43
CA LYS A 306 0.74 -18.67 17.77
C LYS A 306 -0.53 -19.32 18.33
N LEU A 307 -1.23 -18.63 19.22
CA LEU A 307 -2.48 -19.10 19.80
C LEU A 307 -3.58 -19.26 18.75
N VAL A 308 -3.73 -18.30 17.83
CA VAL A 308 -4.67 -18.41 16.70
C VAL A 308 -4.33 -19.63 15.83
N GLU A 309 -3.04 -19.94 15.63
CA GLU A 309 -2.61 -21.16 14.95
C GLU A 309 -2.96 -22.43 15.74
N ASP A 310 -2.73 -22.45 17.06
CA ASP A 310 -3.06 -23.58 17.93
C ASP A 310 -4.56 -23.86 18.02
N GLN A 311 -5.38 -22.83 17.88
CA GLN A 311 -6.83 -22.96 17.75
C GLN A 311 -7.26 -23.47 16.36
N GLY A 312 -6.33 -23.71 15.44
CA GLY A 312 -6.60 -24.17 14.07
C GLY A 312 -7.29 -23.12 13.20
N LYS A 313 -7.10 -21.83 13.51
CA LYS A 313 -7.78 -20.71 12.86
C LYS A 313 -6.89 -19.87 11.95
N LEU A 314 -5.57 -19.96 12.10
CA LEU A 314 -4.62 -19.19 11.29
C LEU A 314 -4.54 -19.78 9.88
N LEU A 315 -4.94 -19.00 8.88
CA LEU A 315 -4.68 -19.30 7.47
C LEU A 315 -3.22 -19.02 7.13
N ARG A 316 -2.76 -17.81 7.45
CA ARG A 316 -1.37 -17.36 7.23
C ARG A 316 -1.08 -16.13 8.06
N ASN A 317 0.15 -16.01 8.53
CA ASN A 317 0.70 -14.72 8.96
C ASN A 317 1.69 -14.20 7.92
N TYR A 318 1.35 -13.08 7.26
CA TYR A 318 2.28 -12.36 6.41
C TYR A 318 2.97 -11.30 7.26
N THR A 319 4.29 -11.40 7.40
CA THR A 319 5.06 -10.46 8.20
C THR A 319 6.02 -9.65 7.33
N GLN A 320 6.05 -8.34 7.58
CA GLN A 320 7.06 -7.43 7.04
C GLN A 320 8.37 -7.48 7.85
N ASN A 321 8.34 -8.16 9.00
CA ASN A 321 9.49 -8.21 9.90
C ASN A 321 10.53 -9.22 9.41
N ILE A 322 11.78 -8.85 9.63
CA ILE A 322 12.96 -9.68 9.32
C ILE A 322 13.57 -10.30 10.58
N ASP A 323 13.02 -9.99 11.76
CA ASP A 323 13.53 -10.37 13.08
C ASP A 323 13.28 -11.84 13.44
N THR A 324 12.43 -12.56 12.68
CA THR A 324 12.09 -13.99 12.84
C THR A 324 11.45 -14.36 14.18
N LEU A 325 10.90 -13.38 14.92
CA LEU A 325 10.29 -13.62 16.23
C LEU A 325 8.99 -14.46 16.14
N GLU A 326 8.32 -14.47 15.00
CA GLU A 326 7.18 -15.33 14.72
C GLU A 326 7.58 -16.82 14.80
N THR A 327 8.69 -17.18 14.16
CA THR A 327 9.25 -18.54 14.20
C THR A 327 9.72 -18.90 15.61
N LEU A 328 10.32 -17.95 16.35
CA LEU A 328 10.72 -18.16 17.74
C LEU A 328 9.50 -18.35 18.68
N ALA A 329 8.38 -17.68 18.40
CA ALA A 329 7.10 -17.94 19.07
C ALA A 329 6.47 -19.29 18.68
N GLY A 330 7.04 -19.98 17.69
CA GLY A 330 6.61 -21.28 17.20
C GLY A 330 5.53 -21.22 16.13
N VAL A 331 5.28 -20.05 15.53
CA VAL A 331 4.34 -19.90 14.41
C VAL A 331 4.94 -20.64 13.22
N ARG A 332 4.17 -21.55 12.62
CA ARG A 332 4.61 -22.38 11.49
C ARG A 332 4.12 -21.80 10.16
N THR A 333 2.90 -21.29 10.14
CA THR A 333 2.25 -20.78 8.93
C THR A 333 2.55 -19.29 8.74
N VAL A 334 3.83 -18.92 8.80
CA VAL A 334 4.35 -17.57 8.59
C VAL A 334 5.00 -17.44 7.22
N LEU A 335 4.74 -16.34 6.53
CA LEU A 335 5.41 -15.92 5.30
C LEU A 335 6.15 -14.61 5.59
N GLN A 336 7.47 -14.65 5.44
CA GLN A 336 8.34 -13.50 5.69
C GLN A 336 8.51 -12.71 4.39
N CYS A 337 7.64 -11.73 4.20
CA CYS A 337 7.50 -11.03 2.91
C CYS A 337 8.78 -10.33 2.49
N HIS A 338 9.57 -9.81 3.43
CA HIS A 338 10.84 -9.12 3.13
C HIS A 338 12.06 -10.01 3.42
N GLY A 339 11.90 -11.34 3.39
CA GLY A 339 12.97 -12.27 3.70
C GLY A 339 13.36 -12.29 5.18
N SER A 340 14.53 -12.84 5.50
CA SER A 340 14.96 -13.02 6.90
C SER A 340 16.45 -13.31 7.08
N PHE A 341 16.90 -13.34 8.33
CA PHE A 341 18.23 -13.82 8.72
C PHE A 341 18.38 -15.35 8.70
N ALA A 342 17.40 -16.13 8.26
CA ALA A 342 17.47 -17.60 8.31
C ALA A 342 18.61 -18.17 7.45
N THR A 343 18.89 -17.55 6.32
CA THR A 343 19.95 -17.91 5.38
C THR A 343 20.65 -16.66 4.86
N ALA A 344 21.82 -16.85 4.26
CA ALA A 344 22.57 -15.78 3.61
C ALA A 344 23.19 -16.26 2.31
N SER A 345 23.25 -15.38 1.32
CA SER A 345 23.78 -15.67 -0.01
C SER A 345 24.93 -14.73 -0.36
N CYS A 346 25.97 -15.26 -1.00
CA CYS A 346 27.03 -14.42 -1.55
C CYS A 346 26.48 -13.54 -2.67
N VAL A 347 26.71 -12.22 -2.63
CA VAL A 347 26.24 -11.29 -3.67
C VAL A 347 26.87 -11.56 -5.05
N GLN A 348 28.05 -12.19 -5.08
CA GLN A 348 28.78 -12.49 -6.31
C GLN A 348 28.50 -13.90 -6.86
N CYS A 349 28.78 -14.94 -6.07
CA CYS A 349 28.67 -16.33 -6.55
C CYS A 349 27.35 -17.03 -6.17
N ARG A 350 26.44 -16.32 -5.47
CA ARG A 350 25.13 -16.82 -5.02
C ARG A 350 25.17 -18.08 -4.15
N THR A 351 26.35 -18.43 -3.62
CA THR A 351 26.47 -19.54 -2.66
C THR A 351 25.68 -19.21 -1.40
N ARG A 352 24.73 -20.09 -1.06
CA ARG A 352 23.83 -19.94 0.08
C ARG A 352 24.36 -20.73 1.28
N VAL A 353 24.29 -20.13 2.46
CA VAL A 353 24.68 -20.71 3.75
C VAL A 353 23.57 -20.51 4.78
N ALA A 354 23.61 -21.26 5.87
CA ALA A 354 22.72 -20.99 7.00
C ALA A 354 23.08 -19.64 7.65
N GLY A 355 22.10 -18.84 8.07
CA GLY A 355 22.36 -17.53 8.69
C GLY A 355 23.19 -17.61 9.97
N LYS A 356 23.12 -18.75 10.67
CA LYS A 356 23.97 -19.07 11.82
C LYS A 356 25.47 -19.10 11.48
N GLU A 357 25.84 -19.37 10.23
CA GLU A 357 27.25 -19.39 9.81
C GLU A 357 27.88 -18.00 9.71
N ILE A 358 27.06 -16.95 9.62
CA ILE A 358 27.51 -15.55 9.58
C ILE A 358 27.19 -14.76 10.86
N GLU A 359 26.58 -15.44 11.85
CA GLU A 359 26.14 -14.85 13.12
C GLU A 359 27.30 -14.19 13.88
N ALA A 360 28.43 -14.89 13.98
CA ALA A 360 29.54 -14.45 14.80
C ALA A 360 30.18 -13.15 14.26
N GLU A 361 30.31 -13.05 12.94
CA GLU A 361 30.77 -11.85 12.23
C GLU A 361 29.80 -10.69 12.43
N ILE A 362 28.50 -10.91 12.21
CA ILE A 362 27.46 -9.88 12.42
C ILE A 362 27.52 -9.35 13.85
N LEU A 363 27.57 -10.22 14.86
CA LEU A 363 27.57 -9.80 16.26
C LEU A 363 28.86 -9.05 16.66
N ARG A 364 29.97 -9.23 15.94
CA ARG A 364 31.19 -8.41 16.09
C ARG A 364 31.14 -7.09 15.31
N GLY A 365 30.11 -6.86 14.49
CA GLY A 365 30.03 -5.72 13.58
C GLY A 365 31.00 -5.85 12.40
N GLU A 366 31.39 -7.07 12.05
CA GLU A 366 32.28 -7.38 10.93
C GLU A 366 31.45 -7.80 9.70
N ILE A 367 31.96 -7.50 8.50
CA ILE A 367 31.32 -7.90 7.24
C ILE A 367 31.61 -9.38 6.99
N PRO A 368 30.59 -10.27 6.92
CA PRO A 368 30.81 -11.69 6.66
C PRO A 368 31.22 -11.92 5.19
N LEU A 369 32.34 -12.61 5.00
CA LEU A 369 32.93 -12.83 3.68
C LEU A 369 32.64 -14.23 3.13
N CYS A 370 32.42 -14.31 1.83
CA CYS A 370 32.24 -15.58 1.11
C CYS A 370 33.54 -16.39 1.13
N LYS A 371 33.47 -17.60 1.66
CA LYS A 371 34.61 -18.52 1.73
C LYS A 371 35.10 -18.98 0.35
N ILE A 372 34.23 -18.96 -0.67
CA ILE A 372 34.56 -19.39 -2.04
C ILE A 372 35.25 -18.27 -2.82
N CYS A 373 34.62 -17.09 -2.92
CA CYS A 373 35.18 -15.97 -3.66
C CYS A 373 36.50 -15.45 -3.07
N ASN A 374 36.66 -15.53 -1.75
CA ASN A 374 37.82 -14.95 -1.06
C ASN A 374 38.94 -15.95 -0.72
N ALA A 375 38.85 -17.19 -1.22
CA ALA A 375 39.83 -18.24 -0.93
C ALA A 375 41.26 -17.90 -1.41
N ALA A 376 41.41 -17.00 -2.39
CA ALA A 376 42.66 -16.77 -3.13
C ALA A 376 43.52 -15.57 -2.68
N LYS A 377 43.09 -14.71 -1.73
CA LYS A 377 43.84 -13.51 -1.31
C LYS A 377 44.81 -13.72 -0.12
N LYS A 378 45.31 -14.92 0.16
CA LYS A 378 46.46 -15.10 1.08
C LYS A 378 47.75 -14.73 0.37
N SER A 379 48.10 -13.44 0.37
CA SER A 379 49.32 -12.91 -0.23
C SER A 379 50.56 -13.62 0.31
N LYS A 380 51.46 -13.98 -0.62
CA LYS A 380 52.76 -14.60 -0.37
C LYS A 380 53.60 -13.71 0.57
N PRO A 381 54.44 -14.28 1.47
CA PRO A 381 55.32 -13.46 2.30
C PRO A 381 56.28 -12.66 1.40
N ARG A 382 56.29 -11.32 1.56
CA ARG A 382 57.21 -10.41 0.87
C ARG A 382 58.65 -10.89 1.11
N ARG A 383 59.29 -11.47 0.09
CA ARG A 383 60.73 -11.75 0.11
C ARG A 383 61.44 -10.39 0.18
N LYS A 384 62.09 -10.10 1.30
CA LYS A 384 63.07 -9.00 1.39
C LYS A 384 64.27 -9.34 0.51
N SER A 385 64.30 -8.89 -0.74
CA SER A 385 65.53 -8.82 -1.53
C SER A 385 66.16 -7.44 -1.36
N ARG A 386 67.33 -7.42 -0.72
CA ARG A 386 68.21 -6.25 -0.59
C ARG A 386 68.74 -5.81 -1.96
N GLY A 387 68.47 -4.55 -2.30
CA GLY A 387 69.37 -3.67 -3.06
C GLY A 387 69.24 -3.65 -4.58
N LYS A 388 68.89 -2.48 -5.16
CA LYS A 388 69.81 -1.54 -5.86
C LYS A 388 68.99 -0.37 -6.42
N ARG A 389 69.45 0.86 -6.16
CA ARG A 389 68.87 2.14 -6.64
C ARG A 389 68.84 2.23 -8.18
N ARG A 390 67.76 2.79 -8.74
CA ARG A 390 67.77 3.75 -9.87
C ARG A 390 66.39 4.39 -10.07
N ASN A 391 66.40 5.70 -10.34
CA ASN A 391 65.27 6.54 -10.76
C ASN A 391 64.58 5.98 -12.00
N ASN A 392 63.24 6.09 -12.07
CA ASN A 392 62.54 6.99 -12.98
C ASN A 392 61.05 7.04 -12.65
N ASP A 393 60.43 8.14 -13.06
CA ASP A 393 59.00 8.41 -13.08
C ASP A 393 58.21 7.22 -13.64
N ASP A 394 57.17 6.81 -12.93
CA ASP A 394 56.07 6.00 -13.46
C ASP A 394 54.81 6.43 -12.71
N ASP A 395 53.80 6.84 -13.48
CA ASP A 395 52.45 7.14 -13.04
C ASP A 395 51.86 5.96 -12.27
N ASP A 396 51.65 6.14 -10.96
CA ASP A 396 50.82 5.23 -10.16
C ASP A 396 49.36 5.50 -10.53
N ASP A 397 48.89 4.90 -11.62
CA ASP A 397 47.48 4.51 -11.76
C ASP A 397 47.21 3.44 -10.68
N GLU A 398 47.05 3.86 -9.43
CA GLU A 398 46.36 3.08 -8.40
C GLU A 398 44.93 2.90 -8.91
N GLU A 399 44.66 1.84 -9.67
CA GLU A 399 43.30 1.32 -9.85
C GLU A 399 42.73 1.18 -8.43
N ASP A 400 41.79 2.07 -8.06
CA ASP A 400 41.10 2.07 -6.78
C ASP A 400 40.58 0.66 -6.50
N GLU A 401 41.36 -0.14 -5.75
CA GLU A 401 40.94 -1.49 -5.39
C GLU A 401 39.66 -1.29 -4.58
N PRO A 402 38.53 -1.89 -5.01
CA PRO A 402 37.24 -1.58 -4.41
C PRO A 402 37.34 -1.75 -2.89
N PRO A 403 36.73 -0.84 -2.10
CA PRO A 403 36.95 -0.76 -0.65
C PRO A 403 36.61 -2.07 0.09
N PHE A 404 35.87 -2.96 -0.55
CA PHE A 404 35.51 -4.27 -0.05
C PHE A 404 35.83 -5.40 -1.05
N PRO A 405 36.21 -6.59 -0.55
CA PRO A 405 36.39 -7.75 -1.41
C PRO A 405 35.06 -8.17 -2.05
N PRO A 406 35.06 -8.64 -3.31
CA PRO A 406 33.82 -8.81 -4.09
C PRO A 406 32.89 -9.92 -3.57
N GLY A 407 33.39 -10.82 -2.73
CA GLY A 407 32.61 -11.91 -2.15
C GLY A 407 32.05 -11.57 -0.77
N ILE A 408 30.99 -10.77 -0.69
CA ILE A 408 30.29 -10.48 0.58
C ILE A 408 29.11 -11.43 0.72
N MET A 409 28.93 -12.02 1.90
CA MET A 409 27.69 -12.72 2.25
C MET A 409 26.66 -11.67 2.62
N LYS A 410 25.42 -11.79 2.15
CA LYS A 410 24.28 -10.93 2.50
C LYS A 410 23.17 -11.82 3.07
N PRO A 411 22.53 -11.49 4.19
CA PRO A 411 21.32 -12.20 4.63
C PRO A 411 20.26 -12.18 3.54
N ASP A 412 19.46 -13.24 3.44
CA ASP A 412 18.38 -13.35 2.46
C ASP A 412 17.14 -12.51 2.89
N ILE A 413 17.40 -11.24 3.21
CA ILE A 413 16.44 -10.16 3.39
C ILE A 413 16.29 -9.47 2.04
N THR A 414 15.06 -9.19 1.61
CA THR A 414 14.80 -8.48 0.37
C THR A 414 15.17 -7.01 0.52
N PHE A 415 16.14 -6.55 -0.27
CA PHE A 415 16.52 -5.14 -0.35
C PHE A 415 15.68 -4.43 -1.41
N PHE A 416 15.56 -3.10 -1.33
CA PHE A 416 15.02 -2.28 -2.41
C PHE A 416 15.84 -2.55 -3.69
N GLY A 417 15.13 -2.69 -4.81
CA GLY A 417 15.70 -3.13 -6.09
C GLY A 417 15.82 -4.65 -6.27
N GLU A 418 15.57 -5.47 -5.23
CA GLU A 418 15.52 -6.93 -5.38
C GLU A 418 14.09 -7.44 -5.64
N LYS A 419 13.97 -8.43 -6.54
CA LYS A 419 12.70 -9.13 -6.75
C LYS A 419 12.36 -9.97 -5.53
N LEU A 420 11.09 -9.98 -5.15
CA LEU A 420 10.55 -10.90 -4.18
C LEU A 420 10.50 -12.33 -4.69
N THR A 421 10.43 -13.27 -3.75
CA THR A 421 10.23 -14.69 -4.08
C THR A 421 8.81 -14.93 -4.57
N ASP A 422 8.66 -15.73 -5.63
CA ASP A 422 7.35 -16.08 -6.20
C ASP A 422 6.42 -16.79 -5.18
N ASP A 423 6.98 -17.34 -4.09
CA ASP A 423 6.22 -17.92 -2.96
C ASP A 423 5.17 -16.95 -2.39
N PHE A 424 5.46 -15.64 -2.41
CA PHE A 424 4.52 -14.61 -1.98
C PHE A 424 3.26 -14.59 -2.85
N ASP A 425 3.43 -14.54 -4.17
CA ASP A 425 2.32 -14.45 -5.12
C ASP A 425 1.48 -15.72 -5.14
N TYR A 426 2.13 -16.89 -5.06
CA TYR A 426 1.42 -18.17 -4.97
C TYR A 426 0.59 -18.27 -3.69
N ALA A 427 1.17 -17.95 -2.54
CA ALA A 427 0.45 -17.95 -1.27
C ALA A 427 -0.71 -16.96 -1.30
N LEU A 428 -0.49 -15.75 -1.85
CA LEU A 428 -1.53 -14.72 -1.93
C LEU A 428 -2.71 -15.17 -2.80
N ALA A 429 -2.44 -15.79 -3.95
CA ALA A 429 -3.46 -16.33 -4.85
C ALA A 429 -4.26 -17.49 -4.24
N GLU A 430 -3.62 -18.35 -3.43
CA GLU A 430 -4.26 -19.43 -2.69
C GLU A 430 -5.11 -18.88 -1.53
N ASP A 431 -4.50 -18.06 -0.68
CA ASP A 431 -5.11 -17.56 0.56
C ASP A 431 -6.33 -16.67 0.25
N ARG A 432 -6.30 -15.89 -0.84
CA ARG A 432 -7.45 -15.10 -1.35
C ARG A 432 -8.73 -15.92 -1.46
N GLN A 433 -8.64 -17.19 -1.86
CA GLN A 433 -9.81 -18.02 -2.15
C GLN A 433 -10.52 -18.51 -0.89
N SER A 434 -9.85 -18.47 0.26
CA SER A 434 -10.33 -19.12 1.46
C SER A 434 -10.44 -18.19 2.66
N VAL A 435 -9.70 -17.08 2.71
CA VAL A 435 -9.71 -16.14 3.84
C VAL A 435 -11.14 -15.73 4.25
N ASP A 436 -11.41 -15.72 5.56
CA ASP A 436 -12.69 -15.29 6.12
C ASP A 436 -12.59 -14.18 7.18
N LEU A 437 -11.38 -13.77 7.56
CA LEU A 437 -11.11 -12.59 8.38
C LEU A 437 -9.67 -12.11 8.15
N ILE A 438 -9.47 -10.81 8.12
CA ILE A 438 -8.15 -10.19 8.03
C ILE A 438 -7.88 -9.35 9.27
N LEU A 439 -6.75 -9.58 9.92
CA LEU A 439 -6.22 -8.76 11.01
C LEU A 439 -4.97 -8.03 10.54
N VAL A 440 -4.91 -6.72 10.74
CA VAL A 440 -3.72 -5.90 10.48
C VAL A 440 -3.18 -5.43 11.83
N ILE A 441 -1.96 -5.84 12.19
CA ILE A 441 -1.41 -5.61 13.53
C ILE A 441 -0.05 -4.92 13.44
N GLY A 442 0.06 -3.74 14.05
CA GLY A 442 1.35 -3.07 14.26
C GLY A 442 2.07 -2.68 12.97
N THR A 443 1.35 -2.31 11.91
CA THR A 443 1.95 -1.84 10.66
C THR A 443 1.26 -0.59 10.13
N SER A 444 2.04 0.24 9.43
CA SER A 444 1.54 1.41 8.70
C SER A 444 1.16 1.10 7.25
N LEU A 445 1.41 -0.12 6.76
CA LEU A 445 1.15 -0.58 5.38
C LEU A 445 1.62 0.39 4.28
N LYS A 446 2.78 1.04 4.44
CA LYS A 446 3.31 1.92 3.37
C LYS A 446 4.44 1.30 2.52
N VAL A 447 4.64 -0.01 2.59
CA VAL A 447 5.71 -0.69 1.84
C VAL A 447 5.08 -1.82 1.05
N SER A 448 5.14 -1.69 -0.26
CA SER A 448 4.75 -2.70 -1.23
C SER A 448 5.70 -3.90 -1.14
N PRO A 449 5.22 -5.13 -1.41
CA PRO A 449 3.86 -5.51 -1.82
C PRO A 449 2.92 -5.77 -0.65
N VAL A 450 3.40 -5.71 0.60
CA VAL A 450 2.58 -6.07 1.75
C VAL A 450 1.44 -5.07 1.95
N SER A 451 1.65 -3.79 1.60
CA SER A 451 0.58 -2.79 1.53
C SER A 451 -0.56 -3.20 0.61
N ASP A 452 -0.26 -3.93 -0.46
CA ASP A 452 -1.18 -4.19 -1.56
C ASP A 452 -1.95 -5.50 -1.37
N ILE A 453 -1.56 -6.34 -0.40
CA ILE A 453 -2.25 -7.58 -0.05
C ILE A 453 -3.76 -7.34 0.13
N LEU A 454 -4.15 -6.26 0.80
CA LEU A 454 -5.57 -5.96 1.06
C LEU A 454 -6.36 -5.72 -0.23
N THR A 455 -5.73 -5.12 -1.25
CA THR A 455 -6.29 -4.88 -2.59
C THR A 455 -6.50 -6.20 -3.35
N HIS A 456 -5.70 -7.22 -3.03
CA HIS A 456 -5.87 -8.58 -3.54
C HIS A 456 -6.88 -9.42 -2.75
N MET A 457 -7.51 -8.91 -1.69
CA MET A 457 -8.48 -9.66 -0.91
C MET A 457 -9.93 -9.37 -1.34
N PRO A 458 -10.88 -10.33 -1.16
CA PRO A 458 -12.28 -10.07 -1.47
C PRO A 458 -12.83 -8.98 -0.55
N HIS A 459 -13.51 -7.98 -1.10
CA HIS A 459 -14.01 -6.84 -0.31
C HIS A 459 -15.11 -7.26 0.70
N SER A 460 -15.73 -8.42 0.50
CA SER A 460 -16.69 -9.03 1.42
C SER A 460 -16.08 -9.57 2.71
N VAL A 461 -14.75 -9.71 2.78
CA VAL A 461 -14.05 -10.25 3.95
C VAL A 461 -13.87 -9.15 5.00
N PRO A 462 -14.23 -9.39 6.27
CA PRO A 462 -14.07 -8.41 7.32
C PRO A 462 -12.60 -8.10 7.63
N GLN A 463 -12.31 -6.83 7.94
CA GLN A 463 -10.97 -6.32 8.22
C GLN A 463 -10.93 -5.62 9.58
N ILE A 464 -9.96 -5.99 10.43
CA ILE A 464 -9.74 -5.37 11.75
C ILE A 464 -8.32 -4.79 11.79
N LEU A 465 -8.22 -3.52 12.18
CA LEU A 465 -6.94 -2.85 12.40
C LEU A 465 -6.62 -2.77 13.90
N ILE A 466 -5.45 -3.23 14.30
CA ILE A 466 -4.86 -3.09 15.63
C ILE A 466 -3.54 -2.33 15.46
N ASN A 467 -3.53 -1.03 15.78
CA ASN A 467 -2.32 -0.24 15.58
C ASN A 467 -2.24 0.93 16.55
N LYS A 468 -1.06 1.51 16.74
CA LYS A 468 -0.93 2.71 17.57
C LYS A 468 -1.59 3.94 16.94
N THR A 469 -1.47 4.06 15.61
CA THR A 469 -1.94 5.20 14.82
C THR A 469 -2.90 4.73 13.70
N PRO A 470 -3.77 5.60 13.19
CA PRO A 470 -4.62 5.28 12.04
C PRO A 470 -3.82 5.01 10.76
N VAL A 471 -4.33 4.13 9.90
CA VAL A 471 -3.80 3.88 8.55
C VAL A 471 -4.79 4.43 7.53
N LYS A 472 -4.51 5.63 6.98
CA LYS A 472 -5.50 6.44 6.24
C LYS A 472 -5.83 5.97 4.82
N HIS A 473 -4.98 5.14 4.22
CA HIS A 473 -5.17 4.64 2.85
C HIS A 473 -5.91 3.29 2.80
N ILE A 474 -6.39 2.79 3.94
CA ILE A 474 -7.24 1.59 4.02
C ILE A 474 -8.55 1.93 4.75
N ASN A 475 -9.56 1.09 4.57
CA ASN A 475 -10.88 1.28 5.17
C ASN A 475 -11.33 0.01 5.94
N PRO A 476 -10.69 -0.28 7.09
CA PRO A 476 -11.00 -1.45 7.91
C PRO A 476 -12.38 -1.31 8.57
N ASP A 477 -12.99 -2.44 8.91
CA ASP A 477 -14.35 -2.46 9.48
C ASP A 477 -14.38 -2.09 10.95
N ILE A 478 -13.31 -2.42 11.68
CA ILE A 478 -13.12 -2.12 13.10
C ILE A 478 -11.69 -1.64 13.31
N VAL A 479 -11.52 -0.52 14.02
CA VAL A 479 -10.21 0.09 14.31
C VAL A 479 -9.97 0.14 15.81
N LEU A 480 -8.96 -0.57 16.27
CA LEU A 480 -8.51 -0.61 17.67
C LEU A 480 -7.17 0.13 17.76
N LEU A 481 -7.20 1.37 18.26
CA LEU A 481 -6.01 2.21 18.38
C LEU A 481 -5.38 2.07 19.77
N GLY A 482 -4.08 1.82 19.84
CA GLY A 482 -3.36 1.74 21.12
C GLY A 482 -2.13 0.83 21.09
N ASN A 483 -1.63 0.49 22.27
CA ASN A 483 -0.58 -0.52 22.40
C ASN A 483 -1.12 -1.89 21.95
N ALA A 484 -0.49 -2.48 20.92
CA ALA A 484 -0.95 -3.73 20.32
C ALA A 484 -0.97 -4.90 21.32
N ASP A 485 0.00 -4.99 22.23
CA ASP A 485 0.05 -6.05 23.25
C ASP A 485 -1.14 -5.96 24.20
N ALA A 486 -1.46 -4.75 24.68
CA ALA A 486 -2.61 -4.54 25.56
C ALA A 486 -3.94 -4.88 24.87
N ILE A 487 -4.06 -4.57 23.58
CA ILE A 487 -5.24 -4.89 22.77
C ILE A 487 -5.39 -6.40 22.61
N VAL A 488 -4.33 -7.13 22.24
CA VAL A 488 -4.43 -8.59 22.07
C VAL A 488 -4.67 -9.31 23.39
N GLU A 489 -4.09 -8.83 24.50
CA GLU A 489 -4.37 -9.36 25.84
C GLU A 489 -5.85 -9.15 26.23
N TYR A 490 -6.41 -7.97 25.94
CA TYR A 490 -7.83 -7.70 26.14
C TYR A 490 -8.71 -8.64 25.30
N LEU A 491 -8.41 -8.79 24.00
CA LEU A 491 -9.16 -9.69 23.11
C LEU A 491 -9.09 -11.14 23.59
N CYS A 492 -7.91 -11.60 24.04
CA CYS A 492 -7.75 -12.93 24.62
C CYS A 492 -8.65 -13.10 25.86
N ALA A 493 -8.67 -12.12 26.77
CA ALA A 493 -9.53 -12.16 27.94
C ALA A 493 -11.02 -12.25 27.57
N GLN A 494 -11.48 -11.50 26.56
CA GLN A 494 -12.86 -11.58 26.08
C GLN A 494 -13.20 -12.90 25.39
N LEU A 495 -12.22 -13.52 24.71
CA LEU A 495 -12.35 -14.83 24.07
C LEU A 495 -12.27 -16.00 25.06
N GLY A 496 -11.87 -15.76 26.32
CA GLY A 496 -11.53 -16.80 27.28
C GLY A 496 -10.28 -17.59 26.89
N TRP A 497 -9.37 -16.93 26.18
CA TRP A 497 -8.12 -17.50 25.67
C TRP A 497 -6.95 -17.11 26.57
N GLU A 498 -6.05 -18.07 26.83
CA GLU A 498 -4.81 -17.82 27.57
C GLU A 498 -3.62 -17.79 26.60
N LEU A 499 -2.82 -16.73 26.66
CA LEU A 499 -1.61 -16.64 25.85
C LEU A 499 -0.62 -17.75 26.25
N PRO A 500 0.01 -18.44 25.28
CA PRO A 500 1.01 -19.43 25.59
C PRO A 500 2.19 -18.79 26.35
N PRO A 501 2.88 -19.55 27.22
CA PRO A 501 4.07 -19.05 27.90
C PRO A 501 5.18 -18.75 26.88
N HIS A 502 6.15 -17.93 27.28
CA HIS A 502 7.34 -17.69 26.46
C HIS A 502 8.08 -19.01 26.25
N THR A 503 8.33 -19.39 25.00
CA THR A 503 9.28 -20.45 24.68
C THR A 503 10.67 -19.96 25.09
N PRO A 504 11.34 -20.54 26.11
CA PRO A 504 12.69 -20.11 26.45
C PRO A 504 13.61 -20.43 25.26
N PRO A 505 14.52 -19.52 24.88
CA PRO A 505 15.55 -19.86 23.89
C PRO A 505 16.29 -21.09 24.40
N SER A 506 16.39 -22.11 23.55
CA SER A 506 17.18 -23.32 23.82
C SER A 506 18.60 -22.91 24.20
N ALA A 507 18.90 -22.99 25.50
CA ALA A 507 20.18 -22.80 26.18
C ALA A 507 21.10 -21.68 25.65
N GLY A 508 21.17 -20.57 26.39
CA GLY A 508 22.49 -20.01 26.75
C GLY A 508 22.83 -18.56 26.43
N LEU A 509 21.91 -17.68 26.09
CA LEU A 509 22.21 -16.24 25.97
C LEU A 509 21.12 -15.40 26.63
N GLN A 510 21.49 -14.73 27.74
CA GLN A 510 20.67 -13.66 28.29
C GLN A 510 20.95 -12.39 27.48
N PRO A 511 19.93 -11.65 27.04
CA PRO A 511 20.15 -10.36 26.39
C PRO A 511 20.90 -9.39 27.32
N PRO A 512 21.61 -8.40 26.77
CA PRO A 512 22.26 -7.35 27.55
C PRO A 512 21.24 -6.70 28.50
N ALA A 513 21.61 -6.58 29.78
CA ALA A 513 20.78 -5.92 30.77
C ALA A 513 20.75 -4.40 30.51
N TYR A 514 19.83 -3.96 29.64
CA TYR A 514 19.40 -2.57 29.64
C TYR A 514 18.68 -2.28 30.95
N PRO A 515 18.77 -1.05 31.51
CA PRO A 515 18.03 -0.69 32.71
C PRO A 515 16.53 -0.69 32.39
N VAL A 516 15.92 -1.87 32.51
CA VAL A 516 14.48 -2.02 32.64
C VAL A 516 14.13 -1.25 33.90
N ARG A 517 13.51 -0.08 33.75
CA ARG A 517 12.84 0.59 34.87
C ARG A 517 12.00 -0.49 35.54
N LYS A 518 12.33 -0.85 36.78
CA LYS A 518 11.60 -1.86 37.55
C LYS A 518 10.12 -1.51 37.45
N LYS A 519 9.37 -2.27 36.65
CA LYS A 519 7.91 -2.21 36.66
C LYS A 519 7.56 -2.51 38.11
N ARG A 520 7.01 -1.54 38.85
CA ARG A 520 6.31 -1.84 40.10
C ARG A 520 5.39 -2.98 39.71
N ARG A 521 5.54 -4.13 40.39
CA ARG A 521 4.66 -5.27 40.28
C ARG A 521 3.25 -4.69 40.35
N SER A 522 2.60 -4.56 39.21
CA SER A 522 1.38 -3.78 39.11
C SER A 522 0.39 -4.48 40.00
N GLN A 523 -0.20 -3.68 40.87
CA GLN A 523 -1.50 -3.95 41.47
C GLN A 523 -2.44 -4.49 40.38
N GLU A 524 -3.45 -5.27 40.79
CA GLU A 524 -4.50 -5.81 39.90
C GLU A 524 -4.74 -4.89 38.70
N PRO A 525 -4.78 -5.42 37.46
CA PRO A 525 -4.86 -4.58 36.28
C PRO A 525 -6.05 -3.64 36.48
N ALA A 526 -5.75 -2.34 36.62
CA ALA A 526 -6.78 -1.33 36.64
C ALA A 526 -7.64 -1.64 35.41
N SER A 527 -8.93 -1.87 35.62
CA SER A 527 -9.86 -2.33 34.59
C SER A 527 -9.98 -1.25 33.51
N PHE A 528 -9.00 -1.18 32.62
CA PHE A 528 -8.98 -0.26 31.53
C PHE A 528 -10.09 -0.69 30.59
N THR A 529 -11.09 0.19 30.45
CA THR A 529 -12.22 -0.05 29.56
C THR A 529 -11.93 0.72 28.27
N PRO A 530 -11.88 0.04 27.11
CA PRO A 530 -11.64 0.72 25.85
C PRO A 530 -12.75 1.74 25.57
N GLN A 531 -12.37 2.91 25.05
CA GLN A 531 -13.29 4.02 24.78
C GLN A 531 -13.66 4.06 23.31
N ARG A 532 -14.96 4.03 22.99
CA ARG A 532 -15.44 4.23 21.63
C ARG A 532 -15.42 5.71 21.26
N VAL A 533 -15.00 6.03 20.03
CA VAL A 533 -15.06 7.39 19.47
C VAL A 533 -16.48 7.64 18.93
N GLY A 534 -17.33 8.29 19.72
CA GLY A 534 -18.75 8.50 19.37
C GLY A 534 -19.48 7.19 19.03
N ASN A 535 -20.23 7.17 17.93
CA ASN A 535 -20.86 5.95 17.39
C ASN A 535 -20.07 5.34 16.22
N SER A 536 -18.78 5.67 16.09
CA SER A 536 -17.93 5.21 14.99
C SER A 536 -17.47 3.75 15.16
N HIS A 537 -16.65 3.27 14.23
CA HIS A 537 -16.01 1.96 14.29
C HIS A 537 -14.61 1.99 14.96
N VAL A 538 -14.26 3.12 15.59
CA VAL A 538 -12.95 3.39 16.18
C VAL A 538 -13.01 3.30 17.70
N TRP A 539 -12.06 2.58 18.27
CA TRP A 539 -11.91 2.36 19.71
C TRP A 539 -10.49 2.70 20.16
N LEU A 540 -10.40 3.40 21.28
CA LEU A 540 -9.15 3.88 21.86
C LEU A 540 -8.77 3.04 23.08
N PHE A 541 -7.54 2.55 23.05
CA PHE A 541 -6.86 1.87 24.13
C PHE A 541 -5.74 2.74 24.71
N GLU A 542 -5.16 2.31 25.82
CA GLU A 542 -4.01 3.00 26.41
C GLU A 542 -2.87 3.13 25.38
N GLY A 543 -2.33 4.35 25.26
CA GLY A 543 -1.25 4.66 24.33
C GLY A 543 -1.68 4.89 22.88
N ALA A 544 -2.99 5.01 22.60
CA ALA A 544 -3.51 5.41 21.29
C ALA A 544 -2.97 6.77 20.86
N ASP A 545 -2.55 6.87 19.59
CA ASP A 545 -2.10 8.12 18.97
C ASP A 545 -2.93 8.35 17.69
N GLY A 546 -4.17 8.82 17.90
CA GLY A 546 -5.12 9.08 16.83
C GLY A 546 -4.83 10.35 16.02
N GLY A 547 -4.13 11.30 16.63
CA GLY A 547 -3.91 12.65 16.11
C GLY A 547 -5.19 13.34 15.63
N LYS A 548 -5.02 14.28 14.70
CA LYS A 548 -6.11 15.07 14.12
C LYS A 548 -7.27 14.24 13.56
N TRP A 549 -7.00 13.04 13.04
CA TRP A 549 -8.05 12.20 12.46
C TRP A 549 -9.10 11.75 13.48
N VAL A 550 -8.68 11.40 14.70
CA VAL A 550 -9.63 11.06 15.77
C VAL A 550 -10.37 12.31 16.26
N GLU A 551 -9.69 13.45 16.35
CA GLU A 551 -10.30 14.73 16.74
C GLU A 551 -11.38 15.18 15.74
N ASP A 552 -11.10 15.07 14.44
CA ASP A 552 -12.05 15.36 13.36
C ASP A 552 -13.25 14.42 13.46
N LEU A 553 -13.01 13.12 13.68
CA LEU A 553 -14.06 12.11 13.83
C LEU A 553 -14.93 12.36 15.07
N GLU A 554 -14.33 12.74 16.21
CA GLU A 554 -15.07 13.13 17.41
C GLU A 554 -15.99 14.33 17.14
N THR A 555 -15.47 15.33 16.42
CA THR A 555 -16.20 16.54 16.05
C THR A 555 -17.38 16.21 15.14
N GLU A 556 -17.16 15.40 14.10
CA GLU A 556 -18.21 14.94 13.18
C GLU A 556 -19.31 14.15 13.92
N GLN A 557 -18.91 13.25 14.82
CA GLN A 557 -19.86 12.45 15.60
C GLN A 557 -20.66 13.31 16.59
N ALA A 558 -20.03 14.30 17.22
CA ALA A 558 -20.71 15.27 18.09
C ALA A 558 -21.71 16.12 17.30
N ALA A 559 -21.33 16.59 16.10
CA ALA A 559 -22.21 17.34 15.22
C ALA A 559 -23.41 16.49 14.75
N ALA A 560 -23.19 15.23 14.37
CA ALA A 560 -24.24 14.30 13.98
C ALA A 560 -25.21 13.99 15.14
N ALA A 561 -24.69 13.82 16.35
CA ALA A 561 -25.51 13.62 17.55
C ALA A 561 -26.38 14.84 17.87
N LEU A 562 -25.82 16.06 17.75
CA LEU A 562 -26.57 17.30 17.91
C LEU A 562 -27.65 17.48 16.85
N ALA A 563 -27.37 17.13 15.59
CA ALA A 563 -28.35 17.17 14.51
C ALA A 563 -29.50 16.19 14.74
N ALA A 564 -29.21 14.97 15.24
CA ALA A 564 -30.22 13.97 15.56
C ALA A 564 -31.17 14.40 16.69
N LEU A 565 -30.70 15.21 17.64
CA LEU A 565 -31.51 15.77 18.73
C LEU A 565 -32.43 16.93 18.27
N HIS A 566 -32.15 17.55 17.13
CA HIS A 566 -32.90 18.70 16.60
C HIS A 566 -33.96 18.34 15.56
N VAL A 567 -34.26 17.05 15.36
CA VAL A 567 -35.37 16.63 14.49
C VAL A 567 -36.71 16.94 15.19
N PRO A 568 -37.55 17.88 14.70
CA PRO A 568 -38.84 18.13 15.31
C PRO A 568 -39.75 16.94 15.07
N SER A 569 -40.34 16.39 16.13
CA SER A 569 -41.36 15.35 16.04
C SER A 569 -42.60 15.89 15.33
N LEU A 570 -42.74 15.62 14.03
CA LEU A 570 -44.02 15.78 13.34
C LEU A 570 -44.91 14.58 13.68
N SER A 571 -45.57 14.67 14.84
CA SER A 571 -46.78 13.90 15.12
C SER A 571 -47.80 14.77 15.85
N SER A 572 -48.84 15.21 15.13
CA SER A 572 -50.23 14.95 15.53
C SER A 572 -51.20 15.58 14.52
N SER A 573 -52.10 14.71 14.08
CA SER A 573 -53.31 14.94 13.33
C SER A 573 -54.36 15.70 14.15
N GLN A 574 -55.09 16.61 13.49
CA GLN A 574 -56.54 16.89 13.63
C GLN A 574 -56.90 18.05 12.68
N SER A 575 -57.58 17.75 11.57
CA SER A 575 -59.04 17.78 11.37
C SER A 575 -59.62 19.17 11.10
N SER A 576 -60.14 19.29 9.88
CA SER A 576 -61.10 20.24 9.30
C SER A 576 -61.98 21.04 10.27
N LEU A 577 -62.18 22.33 9.98
CA LEU A 577 -63.52 22.93 9.81
C LEU A 577 -63.43 24.40 9.31
N THR A 578 -64.33 24.65 8.36
CA THR A 578 -64.81 25.88 7.72
C THR A 578 -64.87 27.18 8.54
N SER A 579 -64.61 28.32 7.86
CA SER A 579 -65.58 29.42 7.57
C SER A 579 -65.07 30.86 7.78
N GLN A 580 -65.27 31.66 6.72
CA GLN A 580 -65.77 33.04 6.68
C GLN A 580 -64.96 34.23 7.25
N SER A 581 -64.50 35.04 6.29
CA SER A 581 -64.75 36.50 6.11
C SER A 581 -64.91 37.43 7.32
N SER A 582 -64.09 38.50 7.33
CA SER A 582 -64.47 39.94 7.41
C SER A 582 -63.27 40.70 8.00
N SER A 583 -62.53 41.48 7.20
CA SER A 583 -62.74 42.90 6.89
C SER A 583 -62.59 43.86 8.09
N LYS A 584 -61.77 44.91 7.83
CA LYS A 584 -61.71 46.22 8.52
C LYS A 584 -61.03 46.22 9.90
N SER A 585 -60.37 47.28 10.34
CA SER A 585 -59.83 48.50 9.74
C SER A 585 -59.24 49.30 10.92
N GLU A 586 -58.35 50.25 10.61
CA GLU A 586 -57.92 51.38 11.45
C GLU A 586 -56.92 51.11 12.57
N SER A 587 -56.05 52.04 12.95
CA SER A 587 -55.39 53.17 12.31
C SER A 587 -54.43 53.77 13.36
N ARG A 588 -53.35 54.41 12.89
CA ARG A 588 -52.67 55.57 13.51
C ARG A 588 -51.94 55.42 14.87
N GLY A 589 -50.63 55.68 14.80
CA GLY A 589 -49.82 56.15 15.93
C GLY A 589 -48.45 56.66 15.49
N LYS A 590 -48.31 57.97 15.26
CA LYS A 590 -47.13 58.68 14.75
C LYS A 590 -45.89 58.64 15.67
N LYS A 591 -44.71 58.56 15.02
CA LYS A 591 -43.46 59.36 15.18
C LYS A 591 -43.08 59.91 16.57
N LYS A 592 -41.83 59.64 16.99
CA LYS A 592 -40.68 60.59 17.10
C LYS A 592 -39.44 59.85 17.64
N ALA A 593 -38.34 59.82 16.87
CA ALA A 593 -37.09 60.60 17.08
C ALA A 593 -36.18 59.97 18.16
N ARG A 594 -34.85 59.85 18.05
CA ARG A 594 -33.85 60.76 17.46
C ARG A 594 -32.42 60.15 17.64
N VAL A 595 -31.46 60.58 16.80
CA VAL A 595 -29.97 60.63 17.00
C VAL A 595 -29.19 59.31 16.82
N SER A 596 -28.19 59.14 15.95
CA SER A 596 -27.66 59.87 14.78
C SER A 596 -27.19 58.83 13.76
#